data_AF-A0A843UV28-F1
#
_entry.id   AF-A0A843UV28-F1
#
_cell.length_a   1.000
_cell.length_b   1.000
_cell.length_c   1.000
_cell.angle_alpha   90.00
_cell.angle_beta   90.00
_cell.angle_gamma   90.00
#
_symmetry.space_group_name_H-M   'P 1'
#
loop_
_entity.id
_entity.type
_entity.pdbx_description
1 polymer ?
#
loop_
_entity_poly.entity_id
_entity_poly.type
_entity_poly.pdbx_seq_one_letter_code
_entity_poly.pdbx_strand_id
1 'polypeptide(L)'
;MWKKLVSRKPKKTPQSAISTLEKLHEKVNSCSQTLDMLEKKEGVLQKKVAREVDKAKDLTKSKNKAAAIQCLKKKKLYETQIEQLGNFQLRVHDQIIMLETASATTETVNALRTGASAVKSIQQSLSIDDIDKTMEQVNEHAENMKQIQEALAAPAYAVADFDEDELEAELEEMEELEEQLLRPPQATQTPTPSTEPLPKRATSRPAAEVDELATLQAQMAI
;
A
#
# COMPACT_ATOMS: atom_id res chain seq x y z
N MET A 1 -23.26 -48.04 36.09
CA MET A 1 -23.66 -46.93 35.19
C MET A 1 -22.98 -45.64 35.66
N TRP A 2 -21.94 -45.19 34.96
CA TRP A 2 -21.25 -43.93 35.26
C TRP A 2 -21.65 -42.92 34.19
N LYS A 3 -22.53 -41.96 34.53
CA LYS A 3 -22.88 -40.86 33.63
C LYS A 3 -21.72 -39.86 33.63
N LYS A 4 -20.97 -39.82 32.53
CA LYS A 4 -19.95 -38.80 32.28
C LYS A 4 -20.60 -37.42 32.26
N LEU A 5 -20.19 -36.61 33.22
CA LEU A 5 -20.47 -35.20 33.34
C LEU A 5 -19.73 -34.46 32.20
N VAL A 6 -20.43 -34.18 31.10
CA VAL A 6 -19.91 -33.33 30.03
C VAL A 6 -19.95 -31.89 30.54
N SER A 7 -18.79 -31.42 31.01
CA SER A 7 -18.57 -30.03 31.38
C SER A 7 -18.58 -29.18 30.11
N ARG A 8 -19.71 -28.54 29.80
CA ARG A 8 -19.81 -27.53 28.73
C ARG A 8 -18.98 -26.32 29.16
N LYS A 9 -17.85 -26.06 28.50
CA LYS A 9 -17.14 -24.78 28.60
C LYS A 9 -18.11 -23.64 28.22
N PRO A 10 -18.07 -22.48 28.90
CA PRO A 10 -18.94 -21.36 28.56
C PRO A 10 -18.64 -20.91 27.13
N LYS A 11 -19.69 -20.84 26.29
CA LYS A 11 -19.65 -20.20 24.98
C LYS A 11 -19.20 -18.76 25.19
N LYS A 12 -17.99 -18.41 24.75
CA LYS A 12 -17.59 -17.01 24.58
C LYS A 12 -18.66 -16.36 23.69
N THR A 13 -19.26 -15.27 24.17
CA THR A 13 -20.18 -14.44 23.39
C THR A 13 -19.56 -14.15 22.02
N PRO A 14 -20.34 -14.14 20.92
CA PRO A 14 -19.82 -13.72 19.64
C PRO A 14 -19.33 -12.28 19.79
N GLN A 15 -18.01 -12.10 19.82
CA GLN A 15 -17.41 -10.77 19.82
C GLN A 15 -17.95 -10.04 18.59
N SER A 16 -18.47 -8.83 18.80
CA SER A 16 -18.91 -8.01 17.67
C SER A 16 -17.69 -7.75 16.78
N ALA A 17 -17.90 -7.73 15.46
CA ALA A 17 -16.83 -7.44 14.49
C ALA A 17 -16.10 -6.14 14.85
N ILE A 18 -16.83 -5.16 15.37
CA ILE A 18 -16.30 -3.89 15.91
C ILE A 18 -15.25 -4.14 16.99
N SER A 19 -15.56 -4.97 18.01
CA SER A 19 -14.58 -5.27 19.08
C SER A 19 -13.37 -6.07 18.60
N THR A 20 -13.50 -6.80 17.49
CA THR A 20 -12.38 -7.53 16.87
C THR A 20 -11.47 -6.57 16.10
N LEU A 21 -12.05 -5.64 15.34
CA LEU A 21 -11.32 -4.59 14.64
C LEU A 21 -10.57 -3.67 15.60
N GLU A 22 -11.21 -3.23 16.69
CA GLU A 22 -10.56 -2.42 17.74
C GLU A 22 -9.30 -3.11 18.29
N LYS A 23 -9.37 -4.43 18.53
CA LYS A 23 -8.22 -5.21 18.99
C LYS A 23 -7.14 -5.34 17.94
N LEU A 24 -7.51 -5.54 16.67
CA LEU A 24 -6.55 -5.61 15.57
C LEU A 24 -5.79 -4.28 15.46
N HIS A 25 -6.49 -3.14 15.49
CA HIS A 25 -5.87 -1.81 15.50
C HIS A 25 -4.97 -1.60 16.72
N GLU A 26 -5.39 -2.00 17.92
CA GLU A 26 -4.53 -1.95 19.12
C GLU A 26 -3.24 -2.75 18.92
N LYS A 27 -3.31 -3.94 18.30
CA LYS A 27 -2.13 -4.78 18.04
C LYS A 27 -1.24 -4.21 16.94
N VAL A 28 -1.80 -3.65 15.88
CA VAL A 28 -1.03 -2.91 14.87
C VAL A 28 -0.25 -1.79 15.55
N ASN A 29 -0.91 -0.94 16.33
CA ASN A 29 -0.25 0.15 17.07
C ASN A 29 0.85 -0.34 18.00
N SER A 30 0.63 -1.45 18.72
CA SER A 30 1.64 -2.07 19.58
C SER A 30 2.85 -2.58 18.79
N CYS A 31 2.63 -3.15 17.60
CA CYS A 31 3.71 -3.57 16.69
C CYS A 31 4.49 -2.35 16.17
N SER A 32 3.81 -1.29 15.74
CA SER A 32 4.46 -0.05 15.30
C SER A 32 5.31 0.59 16.40
N GLN A 33 4.82 0.64 17.65
CA GLN A 33 5.62 1.10 18.79
C GLN A 33 6.85 0.23 19.05
N THR A 34 6.74 -1.08 18.81
CA THR A 34 7.87 -2.00 18.93
C THR A 34 8.89 -1.74 17.82
N LEU A 35 8.44 -1.48 16.59
CA LEU A 35 9.30 -1.13 15.45
C LEU A 35 10.09 0.15 15.74
N ASP A 36 9.42 1.22 16.17
CA ASP A 36 10.04 2.49 16.59
C ASP A 36 11.14 2.28 17.65
N MET A 37 10.89 1.42 18.63
CA MET A 37 11.87 1.10 19.67
C MET A 37 13.09 0.37 19.08
N LEU A 38 12.89 -0.57 18.16
CA LEU A 38 13.97 -1.31 17.51
C LEU A 38 14.84 -0.37 16.67
N GLU A 39 14.24 0.51 15.88
CA GLU A 39 14.94 1.55 15.09
C GLU A 39 15.75 2.50 15.97
N LYS A 40 15.17 2.98 17.08
CA LYS A 40 15.90 3.81 18.05
C LYS A 40 17.12 3.08 18.63
N LYS A 41 16.98 1.78 18.96
CA LYS A 41 18.09 0.96 19.45
C LYS A 41 19.16 0.78 18.39
N GLU A 42 18.76 0.53 17.14
CA GLU A 42 19.66 0.41 16.01
C GLU A 42 20.46 1.70 15.80
N GLY A 43 19.80 2.85 15.78
CA GLY A 43 20.46 4.16 15.67
C GLY A 43 21.47 4.43 16.79
N VAL A 44 21.21 3.96 18.02
CA VAL A 44 22.20 4.04 19.12
C VAL A 44 23.41 3.15 18.85
N LEU A 45 23.22 1.95 18.31
CA LEU A 45 24.31 1.04 17.95
C LEU A 45 25.12 1.57 16.76
N GLN A 46 24.47 2.15 15.74
CA GLN A 46 25.15 2.79 14.61
C GLN A 46 26.06 3.93 15.09
N LYS A 47 25.59 4.76 16.04
CA LYS A 47 26.44 5.79 16.69
C LYS A 47 27.60 5.19 17.50
N LYS A 48 27.45 3.99 18.07
CA LYS A 48 28.56 3.28 18.74
C LYS A 48 29.58 2.75 17.72
N VAL A 49 29.11 2.21 16.60
CA VAL A 49 29.96 1.78 15.47
C VAL A 49 30.82 2.94 14.98
N ALA A 50 30.21 4.09 14.67
CA ALA A 50 30.94 5.29 14.22
C ALA A 50 32.03 5.71 15.22
N ARG A 51 31.71 5.74 16.52
CA ARG A 51 32.68 6.08 17.58
C ARG A 51 33.85 5.10 17.66
N GLU A 52 33.61 3.79 17.53
CA GLU A 52 34.70 2.81 17.55
C GLU A 52 35.56 2.87 16.28
N VAL A 53 34.97 3.23 15.12
CA VAL A 53 35.71 3.51 13.88
C VAL A 53 36.66 4.69 14.06
N ASP A 54 36.18 5.81 14.62
CA ASP A 54 37.01 7.01 14.81
C ASP A 54 38.14 6.76 15.80
N LYS A 55 37.85 6.09 16.92
CA LYS A 55 38.90 5.64 17.86
C LYS A 55 39.93 4.73 17.20
N ALA A 56 39.50 3.77 16.38
CA ALA A 56 40.41 2.88 15.68
C ALA A 56 41.32 3.65 14.71
N LYS A 57 40.79 4.66 14.00
CA LYS A 57 41.58 5.55 13.12
C LYS A 57 42.64 6.31 13.91
N ASP A 58 42.27 6.92 15.04
CA ASP A 58 43.21 7.72 15.84
C ASP A 58 44.29 6.87 16.52
N LEU A 59 43.94 5.66 16.99
CA LEU A 59 44.90 4.70 17.52
C LEU A 59 45.85 4.17 16.44
N THR A 60 45.37 4.04 15.20
CA THR A 60 46.19 3.67 14.04
C THR A 60 47.20 4.76 13.70
N LYS A 61 46.78 6.04 13.68
CA LYS A 61 47.69 7.19 13.51
C LYS A 61 48.76 7.24 14.60
N SER A 62 48.39 6.87 15.83
CA SER A 62 49.28 6.76 16.99
C SER A 62 50.14 5.49 17.01
N LYS A 63 50.12 4.69 15.94
CA LYS A 63 50.83 3.39 15.80
C LYS A 63 50.50 2.36 16.89
N ASN A 64 49.39 2.52 17.60
CA ASN A 64 48.92 1.58 18.63
C ASN A 64 47.99 0.52 18.02
N LYS A 65 48.60 -0.44 17.32
CA LYS A 65 47.88 -1.50 16.58
C LYS A 65 47.02 -2.38 17.48
N ALA A 66 47.49 -2.74 18.68
CA ALA A 66 46.76 -3.62 19.58
C ALA A 66 45.44 -2.99 20.06
N ALA A 67 45.46 -1.71 20.44
CA ALA A 67 44.26 -1.00 20.86
C ALA A 67 43.29 -0.77 19.68
N ALA A 68 43.81 -0.44 18.48
CA ALA A 68 42.98 -0.28 17.29
C ALA A 68 42.21 -1.58 16.94
N ILE A 69 42.87 -2.74 17.05
CA ILE A 69 42.22 -4.05 16.84
C ILE A 69 41.07 -4.28 17.83
N GLN A 70 41.21 -3.85 19.10
CA GLN A 70 40.13 -3.98 20.09
C GLN A 70 38.92 -3.11 19.74
N CYS A 71 39.12 -1.89 19.24
CA CYS A 71 38.04 -1.06 18.72
C CYS A 71 37.33 -1.71 17.51
N LEU A 72 38.09 -2.29 16.57
CA LEU A 72 37.51 -3.00 15.42
C LEU A 72 36.71 -4.26 15.84
N LYS A 73 37.14 -4.98 16.89
CA LYS A 73 36.35 -6.09 17.44
C LYS A 73 35.02 -5.61 18.02
N LYS A 74 35.02 -4.49 18.76
CA LYS A 74 33.79 -3.87 19.30
C LYS A 74 32.87 -3.38 18.18
N LYS A 75 33.43 -2.74 17.14
CA LYS A 75 32.70 -2.38 15.91
C LYS A 75 31.96 -3.60 15.36
N LYS A 76 32.68 -4.70 15.10
CA LYS A 76 32.09 -5.91 14.51
C LYS A 76 30.98 -6.50 15.38
N LEU A 77 31.14 -6.48 16.71
CA LEU A 77 30.09 -6.90 17.64
C LEU A 77 28.82 -6.04 17.51
N TYR A 78 28.95 -4.71 17.43
CA TYR A 78 27.80 -3.83 17.24
C TYR A 78 27.15 -3.99 15.87
N GLU A 79 27.93 -4.22 14.82
CA GLU A 79 27.40 -4.52 13.47
C GLU A 79 26.56 -5.80 13.46
N THR A 80 27.02 -6.87 14.13
CA THR A 80 26.21 -8.09 14.28
C THR A 80 24.92 -7.84 15.07
N GLN A 81 24.96 -6.97 16.09
CA GLN A 81 23.73 -6.59 16.83
C GLN A 81 22.77 -5.78 15.96
N ILE A 82 23.27 -4.89 15.09
CA ILE A 82 22.46 -4.13 14.13
C ILE A 82 21.79 -5.08 13.15
N GLU A 83 22.51 -6.04 12.59
CA GLU A 83 21.96 -7.06 11.69
C GLU A 83 20.85 -7.87 12.37
N GLN A 84 21.03 -8.25 13.64
CA GLN A 84 19.99 -8.91 14.42
C GLN A 84 18.76 -8.03 14.63
N LEU A 85 18.93 -6.73 14.89
CA LEU A 85 17.83 -5.79 15.00
C LEU A 85 17.07 -5.63 13.68
N GLY A 86 17.77 -5.56 12.54
CA GLY A 86 17.15 -5.55 11.21
C GLY A 86 16.26 -6.78 10.98
N ASN A 87 16.74 -7.96 11.36
CA ASN A 87 15.93 -9.19 11.31
C ASN A 87 14.70 -9.14 12.24
N PHE A 88 14.76 -8.46 13.37
CA PHE A 88 13.59 -8.26 14.24
C PHE A 88 12.62 -7.23 13.67
N GLN A 89 13.11 -6.14 13.10
CA GLN A 89 12.29 -5.13 12.43
C GLN A 89 11.50 -5.75 11.28
N LEU A 90 12.13 -6.55 10.42
CA LEU A 90 11.46 -7.26 9.31
C LEU A 90 10.30 -8.11 9.81
N ARG A 91 10.52 -8.94 10.86
CA ARG A 91 9.46 -9.77 11.44
C ARG A 91 8.31 -8.96 12.01
N VAL A 92 8.59 -7.80 12.62
CA VAL A 92 7.55 -6.92 13.15
C VAL A 92 6.77 -6.26 12.02
N HIS A 93 7.46 -5.86 10.95
CA HIS A 93 6.83 -5.29 9.74
C HIS A 93 5.90 -6.30 9.06
N ASP A 94 6.35 -7.55 8.86
CA ASP A 94 5.51 -8.64 8.33
C ASP A 94 4.27 -8.87 9.19
N GLN A 95 4.42 -8.78 10.51
CA GLN A 95 3.33 -8.92 11.46
C GLN A 95 2.31 -7.77 11.36
N ILE A 96 2.76 -6.55 11.07
CA ILE A 96 1.87 -5.39 10.82
C ILE A 96 1.04 -5.65 9.56
N ILE A 97 1.68 -5.99 8.43
CA ILE A 97 1.00 -6.29 7.17
C ILE A 97 -0.06 -7.40 7.35
N MET A 98 0.28 -8.47 8.07
CA MET A 98 -0.65 -9.55 8.34
C MET A 98 -1.87 -9.10 9.17
N LEU A 99 -1.66 -8.22 10.16
CA LEU A 99 -2.75 -7.69 10.98
C LEU A 99 -3.64 -6.72 10.19
N GLU A 100 -3.07 -5.90 9.32
CA GLU A 100 -3.81 -5.00 8.42
C GLU A 100 -4.66 -5.79 7.43
N THR A 101 -4.10 -6.84 6.84
CA THR A 101 -4.84 -7.78 5.97
C THR A 101 -5.99 -8.45 6.71
N ALA A 102 -5.76 -8.87 7.95
CA ALA A 102 -6.82 -9.43 8.80
C ALA A 102 -7.91 -8.40 9.14
N SER A 103 -7.53 -7.12 9.30
CA SER A 103 -8.46 -6.02 9.52
C SER A 103 -9.37 -5.82 8.32
N ALA A 104 -8.80 -5.67 7.12
CA ALA A 104 -9.55 -5.52 5.87
C ALA A 104 -10.50 -6.71 5.60
N THR A 105 -10.03 -7.93 5.89
CA THR A 105 -10.86 -9.15 5.79
C THR A 105 -12.04 -9.09 6.76
N THR A 106 -11.80 -8.65 8.00
CA THR A 106 -12.84 -8.54 9.03
C THR A 106 -13.89 -7.48 8.67
N GLU A 107 -13.46 -6.34 8.12
CA GLU A 107 -14.36 -5.29 7.61
C GLU A 107 -15.23 -5.81 6.46
N THR A 108 -14.62 -6.49 5.49
CA THR A 108 -15.33 -7.08 4.34
C THR A 108 -16.40 -8.07 4.81
N VAL A 109 -16.05 -8.98 5.72
CA VAL A 109 -17.00 -9.95 6.29
C VAL A 109 -18.13 -9.23 7.05
N ASN A 110 -17.83 -8.15 7.77
CA ASN A 110 -18.84 -7.38 8.48
C ASN A 110 -19.82 -6.67 7.51
N ALA A 111 -19.30 -6.11 6.42
CA ALA A 111 -20.10 -5.50 5.36
C ALA A 111 -21.02 -6.53 4.69
N LEU A 112 -20.47 -7.69 4.30
CA LEU A 112 -21.25 -8.80 3.73
C LEU A 112 -22.35 -9.29 4.69
N ARG A 113 -22.05 -9.40 5.99
CA ARG A 113 -23.04 -9.80 7.00
C ARG A 113 -24.19 -8.78 7.11
N THR A 114 -23.86 -7.50 7.05
CA THR A 114 -24.84 -6.42 7.10
C THR A 114 -25.72 -6.43 5.85
N GLY A 115 -25.11 -6.55 4.66
CA GLY A 115 -25.84 -6.69 3.39
C GLY A 115 -26.75 -7.92 3.37
N ALA A 116 -26.24 -9.09 3.79
CA ALA A 116 -27.05 -10.31 3.89
C ALA A 116 -28.25 -10.17 4.84
N SER A 117 -28.08 -9.44 5.95
CA SER A 117 -29.17 -9.17 6.89
C SER A 117 -30.22 -8.22 6.29
N ALA A 118 -29.80 -7.23 5.52
CA ALA A 118 -30.70 -6.32 4.78
C ALA A 118 -31.48 -7.07 3.70
N VAL A 119 -30.80 -7.88 2.87
CA VAL A 119 -31.43 -8.75 1.86
C VAL A 119 -32.46 -9.68 2.50
N LYS A 120 -32.11 -10.32 3.63
CA LYS A 120 -33.05 -11.18 4.36
C LYS A 120 -34.29 -10.42 4.84
N SER A 121 -34.10 -9.18 5.33
CA SER A 121 -35.22 -8.34 5.79
C SER A 121 -36.13 -7.94 4.62
N ILE A 122 -35.54 -7.57 3.48
CA ILE A 122 -36.28 -7.28 2.23
C ILE A 122 -37.06 -8.52 1.76
N GLN A 123 -36.45 -9.70 1.75
CA GLN A 123 -37.14 -10.95 1.39
C GLN A 123 -38.31 -11.26 2.33
N GLN A 124 -38.17 -10.98 3.63
CA GLN A 124 -39.24 -11.17 4.61
C GLN A 124 -40.38 -10.17 4.45
N SER A 125 -40.09 -8.91 4.09
CA SER A 125 -41.15 -7.92 3.80
C SER A 125 -41.88 -8.20 2.49
N LEU A 126 -41.22 -8.80 1.49
CA LEU A 126 -41.83 -9.12 0.20
C LEU A 126 -42.72 -10.38 0.20
N SER A 127 -42.71 -11.20 1.26
CA SER A 127 -43.24 -12.57 1.21
C SER A 127 -44.63 -12.81 1.82
N ILE A 128 -45.37 -11.82 2.32
CA ILE A 128 -46.66 -12.09 3.00
C ILE A 128 -47.89 -11.34 2.44
N ASP A 129 -47.78 -10.10 1.93
CA ASP A 129 -49.00 -9.35 1.53
C ASP A 129 -49.11 -8.99 0.03
N ASP A 130 -48.08 -9.21 -0.78
CA ASP A 130 -48.07 -8.74 -2.19
C ASP A 130 -48.04 -9.84 -3.26
N ILE A 131 -48.09 -11.13 -2.91
CA ILE A 131 -47.90 -12.23 -3.88
C ILE A 131 -48.94 -12.21 -5.02
N ASP A 132 -50.20 -11.83 -4.74
CA ASP A 132 -51.25 -11.75 -5.77
C ASP A 132 -51.04 -10.58 -6.75
N LYS A 133 -50.44 -9.47 -6.30
CA LYS A 133 -50.14 -8.30 -7.15
C LYS A 133 -48.79 -8.42 -7.86
N THR A 134 -47.86 -9.14 -7.25
CA THR A 134 -46.50 -9.38 -7.77
C THR A 134 -46.51 -10.44 -8.87
N MET A 135 -47.39 -11.44 -8.84
CA MET A 135 -47.51 -12.42 -9.94
C MET A 135 -47.90 -11.77 -11.27
N GLU A 136 -48.79 -10.78 -11.23
CA GLU A 136 -49.21 -10.03 -12.43
C GLU A 136 -48.07 -9.15 -12.97
N GLN A 137 -47.30 -8.51 -12.08
CA GLN A 137 -46.13 -7.69 -12.43
C GLN A 137 -44.87 -8.51 -12.78
N VAL A 138 -44.72 -9.74 -12.27
CA VAL A 138 -43.61 -10.65 -12.59
C VAL A 138 -43.73 -11.19 -14.01
N ASN A 139 -44.96 -11.42 -14.49
CA ASN A 139 -45.17 -11.78 -15.90
C ASN A 139 -44.77 -10.62 -16.84
N GLU A 140 -45.01 -9.37 -16.44
CA GLU A 140 -44.59 -8.18 -17.19
C GLU A 140 -43.07 -7.90 -17.06
N HIS A 141 -42.48 -8.15 -15.88
CA HIS A 141 -41.04 -7.99 -15.64
C HIS A 141 -40.18 -9.11 -16.23
N ALA A 142 -40.69 -10.33 -16.39
CA ALA A 142 -39.97 -11.41 -17.07
C ALA A 142 -39.80 -11.09 -18.57
N GLU A 143 -40.83 -10.52 -19.20
CA GLU A 143 -40.79 -10.08 -20.59
C GLU A 143 -39.84 -8.87 -20.77
N ASN A 144 -39.90 -7.90 -19.84
CA ASN A 144 -38.96 -6.76 -19.83
C ASN A 144 -37.51 -7.18 -19.54
N MET A 145 -37.27 -8.14 -18.65
CA MET A 145 -35.91 -8.62 -18.35
C MET A 145 -35.33 -9.42 -19.51
N LYS A 146 -36.16 -10.16 -20.26
CA LYS A 146 -35.76 -10.83 -21.50
C LYS A 146 -35.42 -9.82 -22.60
N GLN A 147 -36.20 -8.75 -22.74
CA GLN A 147 -35.90 -7.65 -23.68
C GLN A 147 -34.64 -6.87 -23.27
N ILE A 148 -34.39 -6.67 -21.97
CA ILE A 148 -33.17 -6.04 -21.45
C ILE A 148 -31.96 -6.96 -21.63
N GLN A 149 -32.09 -8.27 -21.43
CA GLN A 149 -31.02 -9.23 -21.70
C GLN A 149 -30.73 -9.35 -23.20
N GLU A 150 -31.73 -9.29 -24.09
CA GLU A 150 -31.50 -9.21 -25.55
C GLU A 150 -30.89 -7.87 -25.97
N ALA A 151 -31.25 -6.76 -25.31
CA ALA A 151 -30.69 -5.44 -25.58
C ALA A 151 -29.28 -5.22 -24.99
N LEU A 152 -28.94 -5.90 -23.89
CA LEU A 152 -27.60 -5.91 -23.27
C LEU A 152 -26.69 -7.00 -23.85
N ALA A 153 -27.25 -8.06 -24.44
CA ALA A 153 -26.52 -9.06 -25.22
C ALA A 153 -26.25 -8.60 -26.66
N ALA A 154 -26.88 -7.52 -27.12
CA ALA A 154 -26.36 -6.75 -28.24
C ALA A 154 -25.05 -6.08 -27.80
N PRO A 155 -23.94 -6.29 -28.53
CA PRO A 155 -22.63 -6.44 -27.91
C PRO A 155 -22.08 -5.10 -27.41
N ALA A 156 -21.88 -5.01 -26.09
CA ALA A 156 -20.98 -4.04 -25.48
C ALA A 156 -20.00 -4.79 -24.58
N TYR A 157 -18.77 -4.91 -25.10
CA TYR A 157 -17.57 -5.42 -24.45
C TYR A 157 -17.54 -6.90 -24.11
N ALA A 158 -17.08 -7.66 -25.11
CA ALA A 158 -16.22 -8.80 -24.87
C ALA A 158 -15.14 -8.43 -23.84
N VAL A 159 -14.91 -9.35 -22.90
CA VAL A 159 -13.72 -9.40 -22.08
C VAL A 159 -12.53 -9.20 -23.02
N ALA A 160 -11.88 -8.04 -22.95
CA ALA A 160 -10.58 -7.86 -23.57
C ALA A 160 -9.64 -8.77 -22.77
N ASP A 161 -9.34 -9.95 -23.34
CA ASP A 161 -8.05 -10.59 -23.08
C ASP A 161 -7.02 -9.54 -23.51
N PHE A 162 -6.34 -8.96 -22.53
CA PHE A 162 -5.20 -8.10 -22.81
C PHE A 162 -4.11 -8.98 -23.42
N ASP A 163 -3.59 -8.59 -24.58
CA ASP A 163 -2.50 -9.29 -25.24
C ASP A 163 -1.21 -9.01 -24.45
N GLU A 164 -0.63 -10.06 -23.85
CA GLU A 164 0.49 -9.95 -22.93
C GLU A 164 1.74 -9.37 -23.64
N ASP A 165 1.84 -9.58 -24.96
CA ASP A 165 2.90 -9.05 -25.82
C ASP A 165 2.77 -7.51 -26.06
N GLU A 166 1.55 -6.97 -26.04
CA GLU A 166 1.30 -5.51 -26.20
C GLU A 166 1.64 -4.77 -24.90
N LEU A 167 1.32 -5.37 -23.75
CA LEU A 167 1.66 -4.86 -22.42
C LEU A 167 3.17 -4.87 -22.14
N GLU A 168 3.89 -5.88 -22.62
CA GLU A 168 5.34 -5.97 -22.44
C GLU A 168 6.09 -4.94 -23.31
N ALA A 169 5.61 -4.66 -24.53
CA ALA A 169 6.14 -3.58 -25.35
C ALA A 169 5.91 -2.18 -24.73
N GLU A 170 4.75 -1.96 -24.10
CA GLU A 170 4.44 -0.70 -23.42
C GLU A 170 5.30 -0.51 -22.16
N LEU A 171 5.62 -1.60 -21.44
CA LEU A 171 6.55 -1.58 -20.31
C LEU A 171 7.98 -1.22 -20.76
N GLU A 172 8.45 -1.78 -21.87
CA GLU A 172 9.79 -1.51 -22.40
C GLU A 172 9.96 -0.03 -22.85
N GLU A 173 8.92 0.56 -23.45
CA GLU A 173 8.91 1.99 -23.82
C GLU A 173 8.94 2.92 -22.59
N MET A 174 8.26 2.54 -21.50
CA MET A 174 8.31 3.28 -20.24
C MET A 174 9.70 3.23 -19.58
N GLU A 175 10.37 2.08 -19.62
CA GLU A 175 11.73 1.93 -19.10
C GLU A 175 12.75 2.74 -19.93
N GLU A 176 12.62 2.79 -21.26
CA GLU A 176 13.47 3.62 -22.13
C GLU A 176 13.27 5.14 -21.89
N LEU A 177 12.05 5.57 -21.61
CA LEU A 177 11.74 6.97 -21.25
C LEU A 177 12.33 7.35 -19.89
N GLU A 178 12.32 6.43 -18.92
CA GLU A 178 12.97 6.63 -17.62
C GLU A 178 14.49 6.70 -17.77
N GLU A 179 15.11 5.82 -18.57
CA GLU A 179 16.54 5.89 -18.89
C GLU A 179 16.93 7.18 -19.62
N GLN A 180 16.09 7.72 -20.51
CA GLN A 180 16.32 9.01 -21.15
C GLN A 180 16.24 10.18 -20.17
N LEU A 181 15.39 10.11 -19.14
CA LEU A 181 15.33 11.10 -18.06
C LEU A 181 16.54 11.02 -17.11
N LEU A 182 17.15 9.84 -16.96
CA LEU A 182 18.35 9.62 -16.14
C LEU A 182 19.68 9.95 -16.86
N ARG A 183 19.68 10.23 -18.17
CA ARG A 183 20.89 10.68 -18.89
C ARG A 183 21.22 12.15 -18.56
N PRO A 184 22.41 12.47 -18.00
CA PRO A 184 22.80 13.86 -17.73
C PRO A 184 23.07 14.64 -19.04
N PRO A 185 22.81 15.97 -19.09
CA PRO A 185 22.99 16.75 -20.31
C PRO A 185 24.48 16.82 -20.69
N GLN A 186 24.85 16.29 -21.86
CA GLN A 186 26.21 16.42 -22.40
C GLN A 186 26.44 17.84 -22.93
N ALA A 187 27.39 18.55 -22.31
CA ALA A 187 27.87 19.85 -22.76
C ALA A 187 28.82 19.73 -23.96
N THR A 188 28.42 20.37 -25.06
CA THR A 188 29.20 21.09 -26.11
C THR A 188 30.52 20.53 -26.65
N GLN A 189 30.61 20.42 -27.98
CA GLN A 189 31.80 20.82 -28.74
C GLN A 189 31.41 21.71 -29.92
N THR A 190 31.98 22.92 -29.94
CA THR A 190 31.94 23.93 -31.03
C THR A 190 32.83 23.53 -32.23
N PRO A 191 32.57 24.07 -33.43
CA PRO A 191 33.53 25.04 -33.96
C PRO A 191 32.90 26.32 -34.56
N THR A 192 33.73 27.37 -34.56
CA THR A 192 33.55 28.81 -34.86
C THR A 192 33.42 29.18 -36.36
N PRO A 193 33.40 30.47 -36.79
CA PRO A 193 32.36 31.51 -36.66
C PRO A 193 32.01 32.22 -38.01
N SER A 194 30.84 32.86 -38.15
CA SER A 194 30.65 34.03 -39.05
C SER A 194 29.33 34.78 -38.83
N THR A 195 29.47 36.08 -38.52
CA THR A 195 28.79 37.28 -39.09
C THR A 195 27.27 37.14 -39.39
N GLU A 196 26.31 37.92 -38.88
CA GLU A 196 26.19 39.36 -38.54
C GLU A 196 24.79 39.60 -37.83
N PRO A 197 24.23 40.82 -37.63
CA PRO A 197 23.90 41.37 -36.32
C PRO A 197 22.39 41.41 -35.87
N LEU A 198 22.21 41.58 -34.55
CA LEU A 198 21.02 41.92 -33.72
C LEU A 198 19.89 42.77 -34.37
N PRO A 199 18.59 42.62 -33.96
CA PRO A 199 18.12 43.20 -32.69
C PRO A 199 16.95 42.51 -31.90
N LYS A 200 17.02 42.66 -30.56
CA LYS A 200 15.99 42.84 -29.50
C LYS A 200 14.56 42.25 -29.68
N ARG A 201 14.09 41.46 -28.68
CA ARG A 201 13.12 41.88 -27.61
C ARG A 201 12.25 40.74 -27.03
N ALA A 202 12.14 40.79 -25.69
CA ALA A 202 11.05 40.39 -24.78
C ALA A 202 10.71 38.91 -24.50
N THR A 203 10.92 38.59 -23.22
CA THR A 203 10.17 37.70 -22.33
C THR A 203 8.65 37.66 -22.56
N SER A 204 8.09 36.45 -22.66
CA SER A 204 6.78 36.12 -22.08
C SER A 204 6.62 34.60 -21.94
N ARG A 205 6.47 34.15 -20.69
CA ARG A 205 5.99 32.82 -20.29
C ARG A 205 4.46 32.89 -20.18
N PRO A 206 3.65 31.96 -20.71
CA PRO A 206 2.24 31.82 -20.34
C PRO A 206 2.13 30.70 -19.29
N ALA A 207 1.70 30.88 -18.03
CA ALA A 207 0.47 31.48 -17.49
C ALA A 207 -0.84 30.72 -17.83
N ALA A 208 -0.79 29.63 -18.60
CA ALA A 208 -1.98 28.84 -18.94
C ALA A 208 -2.18 27.59 -18.06
N GLU A 209 -1.10 26.97 -17.56
CA GLU A 209 -1.18 25.70 -16.81
C GLU A 209 -1.68 25.84 -15.36
N VAL A 210 -1.62 27.06 -14.80
CA VAL A 210 -2.02 27.28 -13.39
C VAL A 210 -3.54 27.35 -13.23
N ASP A 211 -4.26 27.67 -14.30
CA ASP A 211 -5.71 27.84 -14.26
C ASP A 211 -6.43 26.49 -14.24
N GLU A 212 -5.97 25.51 -15.03
CA GLU A 212 -6.60 24.18 -15.10
C GLU A 212 -6.51 23.38 -13.79
N LEU A 213 -5.39 23.50 -13.06
CA LEU A 213 -5.20 22.80 -11.78
C LEU A 213 -6.12 23.35 -10.68
N ALA A 214 -6.39 24.66 -10.71
CA ALA A 214 -7.26 25.32 -9.75
C ALA A 214 -8.74 24.93 -9.96
N THR A 215 -9.17 24.77 -11.21
CA THR A 215 -10.53 24.32 -11.55
C THR A 215 -10.81 22.91 -11.05
N LEU A 216 -9.85 21.99 -11.18
CA LEU A 216 -9.97 20.60 -10.71
C LEU A 216 -10.05 20.50 -9.18
N GLN A 217 -9.28 21.31 -8.45
CA GLN A 217 -9.34 21.33 -6.99
C GLN A 217 -10.67 21.85 -6.44
N ALA A 218 -11.30 22.81 -7.12
CA ALA A 218 -12.60 23.33 -6.72
C ALA A 218 -13.75 22.33 -6.90
N GLN A 219 -13.64 21.43 -7.89
CA GLN A 219 -14.69 20.46 -8.21
C GLN A 219 -14.70 19.26 -7.25
N MET A 220 -13.58 18.94 -6.61
CA MET A 220 -13.44 17.83 -5.65
C MET A 220 -13.86 18.20 -4.22
N ALA A 221 -14.22 19.46 -3.97
CA ALA A 221 -14.52 19.97 -2.63
C ALA A 221 -16.03 20.12 -2.35
N ILE A 222 -16.90 19.47 -3.12
CA ILE A 222 -18.36 19.42 -2.92
C ILE A 222 -18.79 17.99 -2.60
#